data_AF-A0A9D8VE64-F1
#
_entry.id   AF-A0A9D8VE64-F1
#
_cell.length_a   1.000
_cell.length_b   1.000
_cell.length_c   1.000
_cell.angle_alpha   90.00
_cell.angle_beta   90.00
_cell.angle_gamma   90.00
#
_symmetry.space_group_name_H-M   'P 1'
#
loop_
_entity.id
_entity.type
_entity.pdbx_description
1 polymer ?
#
loop_
_entity_poly.entity_id
_entity_poly.type
_entity_poly.pdbx_seq_one_letter_code
_entity_poly.pdbx_strand_id
1 'polypeptide(L)'
;MCLIARHFEAQGLPTLILGSALDIMTAGKPPRAKFVNYPLGFEAGRYQDKDDQLAVVREALKGFHDFSEPTIEPMSFEWQEGWDMVNEREAGKLDHRSPRTLDPQYQREEDRLKAESA
;
A
#
# COMPACT_ATOMS: atom_id res chain seq x y z
N MET A 1 -0.21 -0.17 7.27
CA MET A 1 0.26 1.24 7.22
C MET A 1 -0.79 2.25 7.71
N CYS A 2 -2.05 2.21 7.27
CA CYS A 2 -3.04 3.25 7.61
C CYS A 2 -3.32 3.43 9.12
N LEU A 3 -3.36 2.33 9.90
CA LEU A 3 -3.54 2.41 11.36
C LEU A 3 -2.41 3.19 12.05
N ILE A 4 -1.16 2.89 11.67
CA ILE A 4 0.03 3.55 12.22
C ILE A 4 0.07 5.02 11.79
N ALA A 5 -0.26 5.30 10.52
CA ALA A 5 -0.36 6.67 10.01
C ALA A 5 -1.34 7.50 10.85
N ARG A 6 -2.57 7.00 11.09
CA ARG A 6 -3.54 7.67 11.96
C ARG A 6 -3.06 7.86 13.39
N HIS A 7 -2.34 6.88 13.95
CA HIS A 7 -1.75 7.02 15.28
C HIS A 7 -0.75 8.19 15.34
N PHE A 8 0.14 8.31 14.34
CA PHE A 8 1.08 9.41 14.25
C PHE A 8 0.40 10.77 14.02
N GLU A 9 -0.61 10.86 13.15
CA GLU A 9 -1.39 12.09 12.97
C GLU A 9 -2.04 12.56 14.28
N ALA A 10 -2.59 11.62 15.07
CA ALA A 10 -3.19 11.93 16.36
C ALA A 10 -2.17 12.45 17.39
N GLN A 11 -0.87 12.27 17.14
CA GLN A 11 0.23 12.82 17.93
C GLN A 11 0.84 14.08 17.30
N GLY A 12 0.22 14.63 16.25
CA GLY A 12 0.71 15.82 15.54
C GLY A 12 1.87 15.55 14.57
N LEU A 13 2.14 14.29 14.22
CA LEU A 13 3.15 13.92 13.23
C LEU A 13 2.49 13.70 11.87
N PRO A 14 2.74 14.57 10.87
CA PRO A 14 2.14 14.42 9.56
C PRO A 14 2.73 13.22 8.80
N THR A 15 1.86 12.35 8.30
CA THR A 15 2.14 11.15 7.51
C THR A 15 1.47 11.16 6.14
N LEU A 16 2.16 10.77 5.08
CA LEU A 16 1.56 10.58 3.75
C LEU A 16 1.84 9.16 3.28
N ILE A 17 0.82 8.50 2.70
CA ILE A 17 1.00 7.21 2.05
C ILE A 17 1.09 7.43 0.54
N LEU A 18 2.28 7.18 -0.03
CA LEU A 18 2.46 6.95 -1.46
C LEU A 18 2.24 5.46 -1.71
N GLY A 19 1.22 5.11 -2.48
CA GLY A 19 0.78 3.72 -2.60
C GLY A 19 0.21 3.35 -3.97
N SER A 20 0.17 2.05 -4.21
CA SER A 20 -0.60 1.39 -5.27
C SER A 20 -1.69 0.50 -4.65
N ALA A 21 -2.43 -0.27 -5.46
CA ALA A 21 -3.58 -1.08 -5.02
C ALA A 21 -4.68 -0.24 -4.34
N LEU A 22 -5.42 0.52 -5.16
CA LEU A 22 -6.43 1.48 -4.73
C LEU A 22 -7.50 0.86 -3.82
N ASP A 23 -7.90 -0.39 -4.06
CA ASP A 23 -8.86 -1.13 -3.27
C ASP A 23 -8.36 -1.36 -1.82
N ILE A 24 -7.10 -1.77 -1.67
CA ILE A 24 -6.45 -1.97 -0.37
C ILE A 24 -6.32 -0.63 0.36
N MET A 25 -5.89 0.42 -0.33
CA MET A 25 -5.77 1.76 0.26
C MET A 25 -7.14 2.26 0.75
N THR A 26 -8.17 2.11 -0.08
CA THR A 26 -9.56 2.48 0.25
C THR A 26 -10.05 1.76 1.51
N ALA A 27 -9.85 0.44 1.57
CA ALA A 27 -10.21 -0.35 2.76
C ALA A 27 -9.43 0.12 4.02
N GLY A 28 -8.16 0.50 3.84
CA GLY A 28 -7.30 0.96 4.93
C GLY A 28 -7.67 2.34 5.51
N LYS A 29 -8.35 3.20 4.73
CA LYS A 29 -8.74 4.58 5.10
C LYS A 29 -7.55 5.42 5.61
N PRO A 30 -6.56 5.71 4.74
CA PRO A 30 -5.39 6.50 5.13
C PRO A 30 -5.81 7.91 5.54
N PRO A 31 -5.05 8.58 6.44
CA PRO A 31 -5.31 9.97 6.76
C PRO A 31 -5.04 10.88 5.56
N ARG A 32 -4.01 10.60 4.75
CA ARG A 32 -3.69 11.27 3.49
C ARG A 32 -2.93 10.29 2.58
N ALA A 33 -3.28 10.25 1.31
CA ALA A 33 -2.65 9.32 0.38
C ALA A 33 -2.62 9.82 -1.06
N LYS A 34 -1.49 9.57 -1.73
CA LYS A 34 -1.33 9.75 -3.18
C LYS A 34 -1.24 8.37 -3.81
N PHE A 35 -2.14 8.09 -4.74
CA PHE A 35 -2.21 6.82 -5.47
C PHE A 35 -1.44 6.93 -6.79
N VAL A 36 -0.57 5.96 -7.05
CA VAL A 36 0.11 5.78 -8.33
C VAL A 36 -0.27 4.45 -8.95
N ASN A 37 -0.64 4.45 -10.23
CA ASN A 37 -1.11 3.26 -10.93
C ASN A 37 0.05 2.42 -11.51
N TYR A 38 1.05 2.15 -10.69
CA TYR A 38 2.19 1.29 -11.01
C TYR A 38 1.99 -0.09 -10.38
N PRO A 39 2.68 -1.13 -10.88
CA PRO A 39 2.65 -2.42 -10.22
C PRO A 39 3.19 -2.34 -8.79
N LEU A 40 2.64 -3.18 -7.91
CA LEU A 40 3.04 -3.23 -6.50
C LEU A 40 4.55 -3.41 -6.35
N GLY A 41 5.19 -2.58 -5.52
CA GLY A 41 6.64 -2.53 -5.33
C GLY A 41 7.38 -1.47 -6.15
N PHE A 42 6.65 -0.70 -6.97
CA PHE A 42 7.19 0.41 -7.77
C PHE A 42 6.52 1.75 -7.45
N GLU A 43 5.97 1.90 -6.24
CA GLU A 43 5.21 3.09 -5.84
C GLU A 43 6.06 4.37 -5.90
N ALA A 44 7.38 4.25 -5.74
CA ALA A 44 8.31 5.37 -5.80
C ALA A 44 8.76 5.75 -7.22
N GLY A 45 8.31 5.04 -8.27
CA GLY A 45 8.63 5.31 -9.67
C GLY A 45 9.10 4.08 -10.46
N ARG A 46 9.25 4.26 -11.77
CA ARG A 46 9.68 3.22 -12.72
C ARG A 46 11.07 2.68 -12.38
N TYR A 47 11.31 1.39 -12.65
CA TYR A 47 12.60 0.75 -12.36
C TYR A 47 13.76 1.43 -13.08
N GLN A 48 14.82 1.79 -12.35
CA GLN A 48 16.03 2.46 -12.85
C GLN A 48 15.82 3.82 -13.56
N ASP A 49 14.60 4.37 -13.57
CA ASP A 49 14.33 5.71 -14.12
C ASP A 49 14.32 6.75 -12.98
N LYS A 50 15.46 7.41 -12.78
CA LYS A 50 15.63 8.38 -11.69
C LYS A 50 14.79 9.64 -11.89
N ASP A 51 14.53 10.04 -13.13
CA ASP A 51 13.77 11.25 -13.42
C ASP A 51 12.30 11.02 -13.09
N ASP A 52 11.78 9.85 -13.45
CA ASP A 52 10.46 9.39 -13.07
C ASP A 52 10.30 9.25 -11.55
N GLN A 53 11.24 8.56 -10.90
CA GLN A 53 11.20 8.36 -9.45
C GLN A 53 11.18 9.70 -8.71
N LEU A 54 11.99 10.66 -9.16
CA LEU A 54 11.99 12.00 -8.60
C LEU A 54 10.67 12.73 -8.86
N ALA A 55 10.09 12.59 -10.06
CA ALA A 55 8.81 13.20 -10.40
C ALA A 55 7.65 12.65 -9.54
N VAL A 56 7.56 11.32 -9.39
CA VAL A 56 6.54 10.64 -8.58
C VAL A 56 6.64 11.06 -7.12
N VAL A 57 7.84 10.99 -6.52
CA VAL A 57 8.02 11.35 -5.11
C VAL A 57 7.75 12.85 -4.89
N ARG A 58 8.18 13.72 -5.82
CA ARG A 58 7.92 15.17 -5.72
C ARG A 58 6.42 15.47 -5.77
N GLU A 59 5.68 14.84 -6.68
CA GLU A 59 4.22 14.99 -6.77
C GLU A 59 3.54 14.47 -5.51
N ALA A 60 3.99 13.31 -4.99
CA ALA A 60 3.43 12.75 -3.77
C ALA A 60 3.59 13.70 -2.57
N LEU A 61 4.78 14.31 -2.40
CA LEU A 61 5.08 15.22 -1.30
C LEU A 61 4.24 16.50 -1.30
N LYS A 62 3.70 16.94 -2.45
CA LYS A 62 2.76 18.07 -2.50
C LYS A 62 1.50 17.80 -1.67
N GLY A 63 1.14 16.53 -1.47
CA GLY A 63 -0.01 16.15 -0.65
C GLY A 63 0.08 16.58 0.83
N PHE A 64 1.26 16.95 1.35
CA PHE A 64 1.35 17.58 2.67
C PHE A 64 0.81 19.02 2.70
N HIS A 65 0.83 19.71 1.57
CA HIS A 65 0.31 21.05 1.41
C HIS A 65 -1.15 21.04 0.93
N ASP A 66 -1.49 20.14 0.01
CA ASP A 66 -2.76 20.21 -0.73
C ASP A 66 -3.95 19.59 0.03
N PHE A 67 -3.69 18.62 0.91
CA PHE A 67 -4.76 17.89 1.59
C PHE A 67 -5.31 18.68 2.77
N SER A 68 -6.59 19.02 2.72
CA SER A 68 -7.34 19.61 3.83
C SER A 68 -8.16 18.58 4.62
N GLU A 69 -8.41 17.40 4.05
CA GLU A 69 -9.22 16.34 4.64
C GLU A 69 -8.75 14.94 4.22
N PRO A 70 -9.17 13.86 4.92
CA PRO A 70 -8.77 12.51 4.57
C PRO A 70 -9.28 12.05 3.21
N THR A 71 -8.37 11.93 2.25
CA THR A 71 -8.68 11.48 0.88
C THR A 71 -7.57 10.61 0.29
N ILE A 72 -7.84 10.03 -0.87
CA ILE A 72 -6.87 9.35 -1.73
C ILE A 72 -6.91 10.07 -3.08
N GLU A 73 -5.82 10.72 -3.47
CA GLU A 73 -5.73 11.42 -4.75
C GLU A 73 -4.91 10.60 -5.76
N PRO A 74 -5.45 10.28 -6.95
CA PRO A 74 -4.68 9.66 -8.02
C PRO A 74 -3.69 10.65 -8.62
N MET A 75 -2.49 10.17 -8.96
CA MET A 75 -1.48 10.91 -9.72
C MET A 75 -1.49 10.46 -11.18
N SER A 76 -1.19 11.38 -12.09
CA SER A 76 -1.24 11.16 -13.55
C SER A 76 0.03 10.49 -14.11
N PHE A 77 0.53 9.45 -13.43
CA PHE A 77 1.68 8.66 -13.89
C PHE A 77 1.21 7.29 -14.38
N GLU A 78 1.70 6.88 -15.56
CA GLU A 78 1.40 5.59 -16.18
C GLU A 78 2.69 4.85 -16.53
N TRP A 79 2.65 3.51 -16.48
CA TRP A 79 3.78 2.64 -16.81
C TRP A 79 3.28 1.27 -17.26
N GLN A 80 2.89 1.17 -18.53
CA GLN A 80 2.33 -0.06 -19.10
C GLN A 80 3.38 -1.17 -19.14
N GLU A 81 4.63 -0.85 -19.45
CA GLU A 81 5.73 -1.82 -19.53
C GLU A 81 5.98 -2.50 -18.17
N GLY A 82 5.74 -1.79 -17.07
CA GLY A 82 5.80 -2.36 -15.73
C GLY A 82 4.72 -3.41 -15.49
N TRP A 83 3.50 -3.16 -15.96
CA TRP A 83 2.39 -4.11 -15.89
C TRP A 83 2.67 -5.34 -16.75
N ASP A 84 3.17 -5.15 -17.97
CA ASP A 84 3.54 -6.23 -18.86
C ASP A 84 4.62 -7.13 -18.23
N MET A 85 5.66 -6.52 -17.66
CA MET A 85 6.71 -7.23 -16.92
C MET A 85 6.15 -8.07 -15.76
N VAL A 86 5.23 -7.53 -14.95
CA VAL A 86 4.62 -8.27 -13.83
C VAL A 86 3.71 -9.39 -14.34
N ASN A 87 2.94 -9.15 -15.39
CA ASN A 87 2.09 -10.17 -16.00
C ASN A 87 2.91 -11.33 -16.55
N GLU A 88 4.01 -11.04 -17.26
CA GLU A 88 4.96 -12.06 -17.74
C GLU A 88 5.59 -12.84 -16.58
N ARG A 89 5.97 -12.13 -15.51
CA ARG A 89 6.55 -12.74 -14.30
C ARG A 89 5.57 -13.69 -13.62
N GLU A 90 4.28 -13.37 -13.57
CA GLU A 90 3.25 -14.17 -12.91
C GLU A 90 2.57 -15.20 -13.83
N ALA A 91 2.80 -15.11 -15.14
CA ALA A 91 2.23 -16.03 -16.11
C ALA A 91 2.59 -17.49 -15.78
N GLY A 92 1.56 -18.32 -15.61
CA GLY A 92 1.72 -19.75 -15.32
C GLY A 92 2.21 -20.08 -13.91
N LYS A 93 2.41 -19.08 -13.03
CA LYS A 93 2.69 -19.35 -11.62
C LYS A 93 1.41 -19.67 -10.87
N LEU A 94 1.44 -20.77 -10.12
CA LEU A 94 0.36 -21.15 -9.22
C LEU A 94 0.51 -20.39 -7.91
N ASP A 95 -0.61 -20.07 -7.28
CA ASP A 95 -0.63 -19.51 -5.94
C ASP A 95 -0.06 -20.53 -4.95
N HIS A 96 1.17 -20.28 -4.48
CA HIS A 96 1.83 -21.13 -3.48
C HIS A 96 1.39 -20.81 -2.04
N ARG A 97 0.51 -19.83 -1.83
CA ARG A 97 -0.05 -19.56 -0.51
C ARG A 97 -0.84 -20.78 -0.04
N SER A 98 -0.77 -21.05 1.26
CA SER A 98 -1.57 -22.10 1.87
C SER A 98 -3.06 -21.82 1.65
N PRO A 99 -3.90 -22.87 1.50
CA PRO A 99 -5.34 -22.70 1.46
C PRO A 99 -5.82 -21.90 2.66
N ARG A 100 -6.79 -21.00 2.43
CA ARG A 100 -7.47 -20.34 3.54
C ARG A 100 -8.31 -21.38 4.28
N THR A 101 -8.01 -21.60 5.56
CA THR A 101 -8.79 -22.45 6.45
C THR A 101 -9.66 -21.59 7.36
N LEU A 102 -10.70 -22.19 7.93
CA LEU A 102 -11.50 -21.56 9.00
C LEU A 102 -10.85 -21.73 10.37
N ASP A 103 -9.84 -22.59 10.47
CA ASP A 103 -9.09 -22.85 11.71
C ASP A 103 -8.24 -21.63 12.06
N PRO A 104 -8.52 -20.95 13.20
CA PRO A 104 -7.72 -19.82 13.63
C PRO A 104 -6.25 -20.23 13.79
N GLN A 105 -5.37 -19.42 13.20
CA GLN A 105 -3.93 -19.64 13.28
C GLN A 105 -3.36 -18.81 14.43
N TYR A 106 -2.79 -19.49 15.43
CA TYR A 106 -2.18 -18.85 16.60
C TYR A 106 -0.66 -18.87 16.50
N GLN A 107 0.00 -17.80 16.95
CA GLN A 107 1.46 -17.76 16.96
C GLN A 107 2.03 -18.74 18.01
N ARG A 108 1.36 -18.89 19.15
CA ARG A 108 1.72 -19.83 20.22
C ARG A 108 0.47 -20.55 20.77
N GLU A 109 0.69 -21.69 21.40
CA GLU A 109 -0.36 -22.46 22.09
C GLU A 109 -1.07 -21.65 23.19
N GLU A 110 -0.30 -20.82 23.91
CA GLU A 110 -0.85 -19.92 24.93
C GLU A 110 -1.88 -18.92 24.35
N ASP A 111 -1.68 -18.48 23.10
CA ASP A 111 -2.59 -17.55 22.43
C ASP A 111 -3.92 -18.25 22.08
N ARG A 112 -3.84 -19.52 21.68
CA ARG A 112 -5.02 -20.37 21.44
C ARG A 112 -5.83 -20.53 22.72
N LEU A 113 -5.18 -20.97 23.80
CA LEU A 113 -5.83 -21.19 25.09
C LEU A 113 -6.52 -19.92 25.60
N LYS A 114 -5.87 -18.76 25.48
CA LYS A 114 -6.47 -17.47 25.86
C LYS A 114 -7.70 -17.13 25.03
N ALA A 115 -7.63 -17.30 23.71
CA ALA A 115 -8.74 -16.98 22.81
C ALA A 115 -9.95 -17.90 23.01
N GLU A 116 -9.72 -19.19 23.30
CA GLU A 116 -10.79 -20.17 23.54
C GLU A 116 -11.39 -20.11 24.95
N SER A 117 -10.65 -19.54 25.91
CA SER A 117 -11.11 -19.35 27.30
C SER A 117 -11.97 -18.10 27.53
N ALA A 118 -12.18 -17.27 26.51
CA ALA A 118 -12.93 -16.01 26.54
C ALA A 118 -14.35 -16.16 25.98
#